data_AF-A0AAW9FEA9-F1
#
_entry.id   AF-A0AAW9FEA9-F1
#
_cell.length_a   1.000
_cell.length_b   1.000
_cell.length_c   1.000
_cell.angle_alpha   90.00
_cell.angle_beta   90.00
_cell.angle_gamma   90.00
#
_symmetry.space_group_name_H-M   'P 1'
#
loop_
_entity.id
_entity.type
_entity.pdbx_description
1 polymer ?
#
loop_
_entity_poly.entity_id
_entity_poly.type
_entity_poly.pdbx_seq_one_letter_code
_entity_poly.pdbx_strand_id
1 'polypeptide(L)'
;MVAFFCPPPFIKASASEIVATVSANVSALVLRSLFTSADWVSTKNKTVIINSGVTVSASALDGALRAQLATEATAWGGVLTLVNNGIIQGIGGAANSGVGGDAMFSGTYIAPGSKIIVNNFGTVRAGGGGGGQGGAGSTSGTVREPTSGDNYNTSNTFWQQFQDGSNLYWPGGPSGFYSGLATSFVVGSYTYFRGSQRDQILYGIYRTSTQTTPTTGGSGGRGQGADGAAAAGSAGGTNAGAGGAGGPWGASGAVGSAGNSAGAAGGLGGVAYSSASVTMNNSGTVQGRVI
;
A
#
# COMPACT_ATOMS: atom_id res chain seq x y z
N MET A 1 -12.32 -81.40 33.48
CA MET A 1 -11.32 -80.63 32.70
C MET A 1 -12.06 -79.45 32.09
N VAL A 2 -12.01 -78.28 32.73
CA VAL A 2 -12.75 -77.07 32.32
C VAL A 2 -11.80 -76.23 31.46
N ALA A 3 -12.09 -76.12 30.16
CA ALA A 3 -11.30 -75.30 29.26
C ALA A 3 -11.62 -73.82 29.48
N PHE A 4 -10.65 -73.08 30.02
CA PHE A 4 -10.68 -71.62 30.09
C PHE A 4 -10.50 -71.06 28.68
N PHE A 5 -11.58 -70.54 28.10
CA PHE A 5 -11.51 -69.71 26.89
C PHE A 5 -10.97 -68.33 27.28
N CYS A 6 -9.73 -68.03 26.89
CA CYS A 6 -9.20 -66.68 26.89
C CYS A 6 -9.79 -65.93 25.69
N PRO A 7 -10.59 -64.86 25.87
CA PRO A 7 -11.08 -64.08 24.74
C PRO A 7 -9.90 -63.38 24.04
N PRO A 8 -9.88 -63.31 22.70
CA PRO A 8 -8.81 -62.66 21.97
C PRO A 8 -8.76 -61.16 22.32
N PRO A 9 -7.56 -60.55 22.33
CA PRO A 9 -7.43 -59.13 22.60
C PRO A 9 -8.18 -58.33 21.53
N PHE A 10 -9.05 -57.42 21.99
CA PHE A 10 -9.63 -56.37 21.14
C PHE A 10 -8.49 -55.50 20.61
N ILE A 11 -8.02 -55.78 19.39
CA ILE A 11 -7.14 -54.88 18.67
C ILE A 11 -8.00 -53.67 18.30
N LYS A 12 -7.88 -52.60 19.08
CA LYS A 12 -8.43 -51.28 18.74
C LYS A 12 -7.71 -50.85 17.46
N ALA A 13 -8.34 -51.00 16.30
CA ALA A 13 -7.82 -50.49 15.04
C ALA A 13 -7.54 -49.00 15.25
N SER A 14 -6.26 -48.63 15.37
CA SER A 14 -5.89 -47.24 15.50
C SER A 14 -6.27 -46.59 14.17
N ALA A 15 -7.13 -45.56 14.20
CA ALA A 15 -7.49 -44.83 12.98
C ALA A 15 -6.19 -44.48 12.23
N SER A 16 -6.15 -44.88 10.94
CA SER A 16 -4.97 -44.70 10.07
C SER A 16 -4.68 -43.22 9.77
N GLU A 17 -5.61 -42.33 10.14
CA GLU A 17 -5.64 -40.92 9.83
C GLU A 17 -6.18 -40.12 11.02
N ILE A 18 -5.67 -38.90 11.20
CA ILE A 18 -6.13 -37.94 12.20
C ILE A 18 -6.87 -36.83 11.48
N VAL A 19 -8.16 -36.64 11.79
CA VAL A 19 -9.02 -35.67 11.11
C VAL A 19 -9.38 -34.53 12.06
N ALA A 20 -9.20 -33.30 11.58
CA ALA A 20 -9.67 -32.09 12.24
C ALA A 20 -10.66 -31.34 11.34
N THR A 21 -11.64 -30.67 11.95
CA THR A 21 -12.68 -29.94 11.22
C THR A 21 -12.80 -28.50 11.73
N VAL A 22 -12.88 -27.57 10.79
CA VAL A 22 -13.16 -26.15 11.04
C VAL A 22 -14.62 -25.91 10.68
N SER A 23 -15.47 -25.77 11.69
CA SER A 23 -16.93 -25.66 11.55
C SER A 23 -17.48 -24.25 11.81
N ALA A 24 -16.62 -23.31 12.20
CA ALA A 24 -16.99 -21.92 12.47
C ALA A 24 -15.99 -20.97 11.82
N ASN A 25 -16.45 -19.73 11.55
CA ASN A 25 -15.61 -18.68 11.00
C ASN A 25 -14.43 -18.39 11.94
N VAL A 26 -13.24 -18.26 11.37
CA VAL A 26 -11.99 -18.07 12.12
C VAL A 26 -11.09 -17.08 11.40
N SER A 27 -10.30 -16.35 12.16
CA SER A 27 -9.25 -15.47 11.63
C SER A 27 -7.86 -16.04 11.93
N ALA A 28 -6.94 -15.93 10.97
CA ALA A 28 -5.54 -16.35 11.10
C ALA A 28 -5.38 -17.78 11.63
N LEU A 29 -5.99 -18.74 10.95
CA LEU A 29 -5.96 -20.15 11.35
C LEU A 29 -4.55 -20.72 11.19
N VAL A 30 -4.05 -21.36 12.25
CA VAL A 30 -2.82 -22.17 12.23
C VAL A 30 -3.20 -23.64 12.34
N LEU A 31 -2.94 -24.43 11.30
CA LEU A 31 -3.37 -25.84 11.24
C LEU A 31 -2.85 -26.66 12.41
N ARG A 32 -1.60 -26.45 12.84
CA ARG A 32 -1.02 -27.14 14.00
C ARG A 32 -1.91 -27.03 15.25
N SER A 33 -2.55 -25.89 15.48
CA SER A 33 -3.38 -25.67 16.69
C SER A 33 -4.59 -26.59 16.78
N LEU A 34 -4.96 -27.25 15.66
CA LEU A 34 -6.06 -28.22 15.60
C LEU A 34 -5.65 -29.62 16.07
N PHE A 35 -4.35 -29.86 16.30
CA PHE A 35 -3.80 -31.16 16.67
C PHE A 35 -3.09 -31.07 18.02
N THR A 36 -3.09 -32.18 18.76
CA THR A 36 -2.19 -32.27 19.92
C THR A 36 -0.73 -32.34 19.44
N SER A 37 0.24 -32.00 20.29
CA SER A 37 1.66 -32.10 19.94
C SER A 37 2.05 -33.53 19.52
N ALA A 38 1.45 -34.56 20.13
CA ALA A 38 1.69 -35.96 19.79
C ALA A 38 1.10 -36.32 18.42
N ASP A 39 -0.10 -35.84 18.13
CA ASP A 39 -0.75 -36.04 16.84
C ASP A 39 0.05 -35.36 15.72
N TRP A 40 0.47 -34.11 15.93
CA TRP A 40 1.22 -33.32 14.96
C TRP A 40 2.47 -34.03 14.46
N VAL A 41 3.26 -34.61 15.37
CA VAL A 41 4.52 -35.30 15.03
C VAL A 41 4.33 -36.77 14.66
N SER A 42 3.12 -37.32 14.85
CA SER A 42 2.82 -38.70 14.48
C SER A 42 2.99 -38.92 12.98
N THR A 43 3.47 -40.10 12.58
CA THR A 43 3.58 -40.52 11.18
C THR A 43 2.23 -40.77 10.50
N LYS A 44 1.12 -40.72 11.25
CA LYS A 44 -0.24 -40.81 10.71
C LYS A 44 -0.55 -39.62 9.81
N ASN A 45 -1.26 -39.90 8.71
CA ASN A 45 -1.78 -38.88 7.84
C ASN A 45 -2.76 -37.98 8.59
N LYS A 46 -2.83 -36.73 8.15
CA LYS A 46 -3.65 -35.69 8.75
C LYS A 46 -4.51 -35.06 7.69
N THR A 47 -5.78 -34.90 7.99
CA THR A 47 -6.70 -34.16 7.13
C THR A 47 -7.40 -33.07 7.93
N VAL A 48 -7.30 -31.85 7.42
CA VAL A 48 -8.06 -30.71 7.93
C VAL A 48 -9.18 -30.41 6.94
N ILE A 49 -10.41 -30.37 7.42
CA ILE A 49 -11.59 -30.06 6.60
C ILE A 49 -12.12 -28.70 7.01
N ILE A 50 -12.14 -27.75 6.08
CA ILE A 50 -12.91 -26.50 6.22
C ILE A 50 -14.29 -26.77 5.67
N ASN A 51 -15.31 -26.66 6.53
CA ASN A 51 -16.69 -26.93 6.13
C ASN A 51 -17.23 -25.89 5.14
N SER A 52 -18.26 -26.27 4.39
CA SER A 52 -19.01 -25.32 3.58
C SER A 52 -19.67 -24.27 4.47
N GLY A 53 -19.74 -23.02 3.99
CA GLY A 53 -20.23 -21.87 4.76
C GLY A 53 -19.22 -21.28 5.77
N VAL A 54 -18.06 -21.93 5.97
CA VAL A 54 -17.00 -21.41 6.85
C VAL A 54 -16.06 -20.48 6.09
N THR A 55 -15.74 -19.36 6.72
CA THR A 55 -14.74 -18.40 6.24
C THR A 55 -13.53 -18.37 7.16
N VAL A 56 -12.35 -18.59 6.58
CA VAL A 56 -11.04 -18.38 7.18
C VAL A 56 -10.48 -17.06 6.64
N SER A 57 -10.37 -16.04 7.49
CA SER A 57 -9.92 -14.70 7.09
C SER A 57 -8.56 -14.35 7.64
N ALA A 58 -7.78 -13.57 6.90
CA ALA A 58 -6.57 -12.96 7.44
C ALA A 58 -6.93 -11.85 8.45
N SER A 59 -6.22 -11.79 9.56
CA SER A 59 -6.26 -10.66 10.50
C SER A 59 -5.12 -9.65 10.27
N ALA A 60 -4.14 -10.02 9.44
CA ALA A 60 -2.97 -9.22 9.08
C ALA A 60 -2.47 -9.65 7.69
N LEU A 61 -1.43 -9.00 7.18
CA LEU A 61 -0.88 -9.28 5.83
C LEU A 61 -0.29 -10.70 5.69
N ASP A 62 0.08 -11.33 6.81
CA ASP A 62 0.79 -12.61 6.90
C ASP A 62 -0.08 -13.86 6.63
N GLY A 63 -1.15 -13.75 5.83
CA GLY A 63 -1.97 -14.88 5.41
C GLY A 63 -3.18 -15.18 6.32
N ALA A 64 -4.25 -15.73 5.71
CA ALA A 64 -5.42 -16.23 6.43
C ALA A 64 -5.20 -17.62 7.06
N LEU A 65 -4.37 -18.43 6.41
CA LEU A 65 -4.11 -19.81 6.78
C LEU A 65 -2.62 -20.13 6.76
N ARG A 66 -2.13 -20.72 7.85
CA ARG A 66 -0.74 -21.18 8.02
C ARG A 66 -0.72 -22.62 8.48
N ALA A 67 0.32 -23.36 8.12
CA ALA A 67 0.47 -24.74 8.58
C ALA A 67 0.94 -24.76 10.04
N GLN A 68 1.97 -23.96 10.31
CA GLN A 68 2.62 -23.79 11.59
C GLN A 68 3.18 -22.37 11.68
N LEU A 69 3.59 -21.95 12.88
CA LEU A 69 4.29 -20.66 13.06
C LEU A 69 5.78 -20.81 12.73
N ALA A 70 6.44 -19.72 12.33
CA ALA A 70 7.87 -19.75 12.00
C ALA A 70 8.76 -20.11 13.21
N THR A 71 8.28 -19.87 14.44
CA THR A 71 8.98 -20.19 15.70
C THR A 71 8.90 -21.68 16.07
N GLU A 72 8.18 -22.48 15.30
CA GLU A 72 7.91 -23.88 15.63
C GLU A 72 8.90 -24.82 14.94
N ALA A 73 9.75 -25.46 15.74
CA ALA A 73 10.87 -26.26 15.27
C ALA A 73 10.49 -27.62 14.67
N THR A 74 9.28 -28.13 14.97
CA THR A 74 8.89 -29.50 14.58
C THR A 74 7.84 -29.49 13.48
N ALA A 75 8.23 -30.02 12.32
CA ALA A 75 7.32 -30.29 11.21
C ALA A 75 6.26 -31.32 11.59
N TRP A 76 5.16 -31.37 10.82
CA TRP A 76 4.20 -32.46 10.95
C TRP A 76 4.81 -33.77 10.47
N GLY A 77 4.44 -34.88 11.11
CA GLY A 77 4.71 -36.23 10.59
C GLY A 77 3.65 -36.65 9.56
N GLY A 78 4.01 -37.56 8.66
CA GLY A 78 3.08 -38.07 7.63
C GLY A 78 2.69 -37.03 6.58
N VAL A 79 1.58 -37.29 5.87
CA VAL A 79 1.03 -36.35 4.88
C VAL A 79 0.01 -35.43 5.55
N LEU A 80 0.10 -34.12 5.27
CA LEU A 80 -0.90 -33.14 5.66
C LEU A 80 -1.75 -32.74 4.45
N THR A 81 -3.05 -32.99 4.55
CA THR A 81 -4.05 -32.66 3.55
C THR A 81 -5.00 -31.59 4.09
N LEU A 82 -5.28 -30.58 3.29
CA LEU A 82 -6.32 -29.59 3.52
C LEU A 82 -7.44 -29.80 2.51
N VAL A 83 -8.67 -29.98 3.00
CA VAL A 83 -9.88 -29.99 2.19
C VAL A 83 -10.62 -28.68 2.42
N ASN A 84 -10.60 -27.79 1.43
CA ASN A 84 -11.31 -26.52 1.52
C ASN A 84 -12.67 -26.61 0.82
N ASN A 85 -13.77 -26.62 1.59
CA ASN A 85 -15.13 -26.46 1.06
C ASN A 85 -15.71 -25.06 1.33
N GLY A 86 -14.96 -24.19 2.01
CA GLY A 86 -15.37 -22.87 2.46
C GLY A 86 -14.69 -21.73 1.68
N ILE A 87 -14.41 -20.64 2.38
CA ILE A 87 -13.70 -19.47 1.84
C ILE A 87 -12.43 -19.23 2.65
N ILE A 88 -11.27 -19.13 1.98
CA ILE A 88 -10.01 -18.68 2.56
C ILE A 88 -9.68 -17.33 1.93
N GLN A 89 -9.54 -16.27 2.73
CA GLN A 89 -9.40 -14.92 2.20
C GLN A 89 -8.37 -14.02 2.91
N GLY A 90 -7.52 -13.37 2.11
CA GLY A 90 -6.56 -12.38 2.57
C GLY A 90 -7.19 -11.04 2.97
N ILE A 91 -6.40 -10.18 3.61
CA ILE A 91 -6.82 -8.80 3.96
C ILE A 91 -6.46 -7.84 2.82
N GLY A 92 -7.24 -6.78 2.63
CA GLY A 92 -7.01 -5.80 1.57
C GLY A 92 -5.77 -4.96 1.86
N GLY A 93 -5.07 -4.54 0.80
CA GLY A 93 -3.95 -3.64 0.91
C GLY A 93 -4.40 -2.26 1.38
N ALA A 94 -3.66 -1.67 2.32
CA ALA A 94 -3.91 -0.30 2.77
C ALA A 94 -3.81 0.70 1.62
N ALA A 95 -4.53 1.82 1.74
CA ALA A 95 -4.40 2.95 0.82
C ALA A 95 -2.94 3.41 0.65
N ASN A 96 -2.64 4.07 -0.47
CA ASN A 96 -1.30 4.58 -0.80
C ASN A 96 -0.26 3.46 -0.94
N SER A 97 -0.53 2.54 -1.87
CA SER A 97 0.41 1.49 -2.29
C SER A 97 0.60 0.32 -1.32
N GLY A 98 -0.31 0.10 -0.37
CA GLY A 98 -0.26 -1.06 0.53
C GLY A 98 -0.41 -2.38 -0.22
N VAL A 99 0.41 -3.37 0.13
CA VAL A 99 0.32 -4.72 -0.45
C VAL A 99 -0.89 -5.46 0.13
N GLY A 100 -1.61 -6.22 -0.69
CA GLY A 100 -2.70 -7.09 -0.23
C GLY A 100 -2.16 -8.30 0.54
N GLY A 101 -2.87 -8.72 1.59
CA GLY A 101 -2.50 -9.87 2.39
C GLY A 101 -2.73 -11.19 1.67
N ASP A 102 -1.93 -12.18 2.02
CA ASP A 102 -1.98 -13.49 1.37
C ASP A 102 -3.21 -14.30 1.80
N ALA A 103 -3.61 -15.29 1.01
CA ALA A 103 -4.68 -16.20 1.41
C ALA A 103 -4.12 -17.35 2.26
N MET A 104 -3.18 -18.14 1.73
CA MET A 104 -2.59 -19.26 2.46
C MET A 104 -1.15 -19.53 2.04
N PHE A 105 -0.32 -20.04 2.95
CA PHE A 105 0.96 -20.71 2.66
C PHE A 105 1.91 -20.00 1.65
N SER A 106 2.05 -18.68 1.77
CA SER A 106 2.87 -17.83 0.87
C SER A 106 4.30 -17.57 1.37
N GLY A 107 4.67 -18.04 2.57
CA GLY A 107 5.97 -17.79 3.20
C GLY A 107 6.55 -19.00 3.95
N THR A 108 7.58 -18.76 4.78
CA THR A 108 8.39 -19.72 5.58
C THR A 108 7.62 -20.49 6.66
N TYR A 109 6.32 -20.68 6.48
CA TYR A 109 5.39 -21.31 7.42
C TYR A 109 5.19 -22.79 7.13
N ILE A 110 6.10 -23.38 6.35
CA ILE A 110 6.21 -24.81 6.07
C ILE A 110 7.67 -25.20 6.27
N ALA A 111 7.89 -26.34 6.95
CA ALA A 111 9.22 -26.90 7.11
C ALA A 111 9.89 -27.14 5.75
N PRO A 112 11.18 -26.78 5.56
CA PRO A 112 11.90 -27.02 4.31
C PRO A 112 11.73 -28.46 3.81
N GLY A 113 11.40 -28.62 2.53
CA GLY A 113 11.18 -29.94 1.91
C GLY A 113 9.81 -30.58 2.18
N SER A 114 8.93 -29.93 2.96
CA SER A 114 7.56 -30.39 3.16
C SER A 114 6.59 -29.67 2.21
N LYS A 115 5.56 -30.39 1.74
CA LYS A 115 4.45 -29.83 0.97
C LYS A 115 3.12 -30.24 1.58
N ILE A 116 2.15 -29.34 1.51
CA ILE A 116 0.76 -29.63 1.89
C ILE A 116 -0.02 -29.96 0.63
N ILE A 117 -0.85 -30.99 0.70
CA ILE A 117 -1.82 -31.29 -0.36
C ILE A 117 -3.07 -30.49 -0.06
N VAL A 118 -3.50 -29.64 -0.99
CA VAL A 118 -4.73 -28.87 -0.86
C VAL A 118 -5.74 -29.35 -1.89
N ASN A 119 -6.86 -29.89 -1.43
CA ASN A 119 -8.03 -30.20 -2.24
C ASN A 119 -9.02 -29.04 -2.09
N ASN A 120 -9.02 -28.13 -3.06
CA ASN A 120 -9.87 -26.95 -3.04
C ASN A 120 -11.17 -27.19 -3.81
N PHE A 121 -12.28 -27.25 -3.08
CA PHE A 121 -13.64 -27.26 -3.61
C PHE A 121 -14.36 -25.92 -3.40
N GLY A 122 -13.81 -25.06 -2.53
CA GLY A 122 -14.34 -23.75 -2.18
C GLY A 122 -13.62 -22.59 -2.89
N THR A 123 -13.46 -21.48 -2.18
CA THR A 123 -12.78 -20.27 -2.69
C THR A 123 -11.49 -20.01 -1.91
N VAL A 124 -10.42 -19.70 -2.62
CA VAL A 124 -9.17 -19.14 -2.08
C VAL A 124 -8.94 -17.79 -2.76
N ARG A 125 -8.86 -16.70 -1.99
CA ARG A 125 -8.68 -15.36 -2.56
C ARG A 125 -7.71 -14.51 -1.75
N ALA A 126 -6.63 -14.06 -2.37
CA ALA A 126 -5.69 -13.14 -1.73
C ALA A 126 -6.23 -11.70 -1.79
N GLY A 127 -5.84 -10.87 -0.84
CA GLY A 127 -6.24 -9.46 -0.82
C GLY A 127 -5.77 -8.71 -2.07
N GLY A 128 -6.57 -7.77 -2.53
CA GLY A 128 -6.17 -6.80 -3.56
C GLY A 128 -5.20 -5.77 -3.00
N GLY A 129 -4.31 -5.24 -3.84
CA GLY A 129 -3.38 -4.18 -3.46
C GLY A 129 -4.07 -2.81 -3.37
N GLY A 130 -3.57 -1.93 -2.51
CA GLY A 130 -4.04 -0.55 -2.40
C GLY A 130 -3.64 0.29 -3.60
N GLY A 131 -4.47 1.26 -3.98
CA GLY A 131 -4.17 2.22 -5.03
C GLY A 131 -3.02 3.14 -4.63
N GLY A 132 -2.27 3.60 -5.62
CA GLY A 132 -1.16 4.52 -5.42
C GLY A 132 -1.63 5.94 -5.10
N GLN A 133 -0.83 6.66 -4.33
CA GLN A 133 -1.08 8.08 -4.06
C GLN A 133 -0.95 8.92 -5.34
N GLY A 134 -1.82 9.91 -5.51
CA GLY A 134 -1.71 10.89 -6.60
C GLY A 134 -0.44 11.72 -6.48
N GLY A 135 0.07 12.20 -7.60
CA GLY A 135 1.25 13.07 -7.63
C GLY A 135 0.95 14.42 -6.98
N ALA A 136 1.91 14.95 -6.22
CA ALA A 136 1.79 16.29 -5.64
C ALA A 136 1.65 17.36 -6.74
N GLY A 137 0.95 18.44 -6.41
CA GLY A 137 0.78 19.59 -7.28
C GLY A 137 1.42 20.84 -6.67
N SER A 138 1.30 21.94 -7.41
CA SER A 138 1.53 23.25 -6.85
C SER A 138 0.73 24.33 -7.58
N THR A 139 0.42 25.39 -6.87
CA THR A 139 -0.11 26.64 -7.44
C THR A 139 0.97 27.70 -7.39
N SER A 140 1.11 28.48 -8.46
CA SER A 140 2.00 29.64 -8.49
C SER A 140 1.18 30.91 -8.51
N GLY A 141 1.55 31.85 -7.63
CA GLY A 141 0.96 33.19 -7.57
C GLY A 141 2.06 34.24 -7.60
N THR A 142 1.68 35.47 -7.96
CA THR A 142 2.59 36.61 -7.91
C THR A 142 2.38 37.35 -6.59
N VAL A 143 3.43 37.41 -5.77
CA VAL A 143 3.47 38.24 -4.55
C VAL A 143 4.08 39.58 -4.92
N ARG A 144 3.50 40.67 -4.42
CA ARG A 144 3.93 42.03 -4.68
C ARG A 144 4.36 42.74 -3.40
N GLU A 145 5.45 43.48 -3.48
CA GLU A 145 5.96 44.31 -2.39
C GLU A 145 6.19 45.75 -2.88
N PRO A 146 5.55 46.77 -2.26
CA PRO A 146 4.51 46.64 -1.24
C PRO A 146 3.22 46.01 -1.81
N THR A 147 2.31 45.56 -0.96
CA THR A 147 1.06 44.88 -1.42
C THR A 147 0.24 45.76 -2.37
N SER A 148 0.31 47.08 -2.22
CA SER A 148 -0.30 48.07 -3.12
C SER A 148 0.58 49.32 -3.27
N GLY A 149 0.48 50.04 -4.39
CA GLY A 149 1.24 51.27 -4.64
C GLY A 149 2.74 51.03 -4.83
N ASP A 150 3.52 52.07 -5.02
CA ASP A 150 4.98 52.01 -5.10
C ASP A 150 5.63 52.46 -3.78
N ASN A 151 6.77 51.87 -3.43
CA ASN A 151 7.55 52.32 -2.28
C ASN A 151 8.59 53.35 -2.74
N TYR A 152 8.82 54.37 -1.93
CA TYR A 152 9.80 55.42 -2.22
C TYR A 152 10.43 55.95 -0.95
N ASN A 153 11.75 55.85 -0.88
CA ASN A 153 12.58 56.45 0.15
C ASN A 153 13.93 56.82 -0.50
N THR A 154 14.25 58.12 -0.55
CA THR A 154 15.48 58.66 -1.15
C THR A 154 16.76 58.12 -0.52
N SER A 155 16.70 57.56 0.69
CA SER A 155 17.88 57.01 1.37
C SER A 155 18.19 55.56 0.98
N ASN A 156 17.20 54.75 0.57
CA ASN A 156 17.45 53.31 0.36
C ASN A 156 16.45 52.54 -0.52
N THR A 157 15.36 53.14 -0.98
CA THR A 157 14.31 52.43 -1.75
C THR A 157 13.79 53.29 -2.90
N PHE A 158 14.43 53.24 -4.07
CA PHE A 158 14.00 54.02 -5.23
C PHE A 158 14.54 53.42 -6.54
N TRP A 159 13.92 53.83 -7.64
CA TRP A 159 14.43 53.63 -8.98
C TRP A 159 14.93 54.96 -9.53
N GLN A 160 16.18 55.02 -9.97
CA GLN A 160 16.76 56.21 -10.58
C GLN A 160 17.00 55.97 -12.07
N GLN A 161 16.49 56.82 -12.95
CA GLN A 161 16.65 56.68 -14.40
C GLN A 161 17.65 57.69 -14.94
N PHE A 162 18.62 57.19 -15.71
CA PHE A 162 19.59 57.98 -16.48
C PHE A 162 19.32 57.84 -17.98
N GLN A 163 20.06 58.57 -18.80
CA GLN A 163 19.91 58.54 -20.25
C GLN A 163 20.32 57.19 -20.87
N ASP A 164 21.22 56.47 -20.21
CA ASP A 164 21.85 55.23 -20.65
C ASP A 164 21.50 54.00 -19.79
N GLY A 165 20.77 54.19 -18.69
CA GLY A 165 20.42 53.10 -17.78
C GLY A 165 19.58 53.51 -16.58
N SER A 166 19.61 52.70 -15.54
CA SER A 166 18.88 52.95 -14.30
C SER A 166 19.59 52.33 -13.09
N ASN A 167 19.60 53.03 -11.96
CA ASN A 167 19.97 52.43 -10.69
C ASN A 167 18.73 51.91 -9.96
N LEU A 168 18.83 50.70 -9.42
CA LEU A 168 17.89 50.15 -8.46
C LEU A 168 18.47 50.25 -7.06
N TYR A 169 17.68 50.74 -6.12
CA TYR A 169 17.97 50.67 -4.70
C TYR A 169 16.79 50.01 -3.99
N TRP A 170 17.04 48.89 -3.31
CA TRP A 170 16.06 48.20 -2.47
C TRP A 170 16.74 47.64 -1.21
N PRO A 171 16.21 47.84 0.01
CA PRO A 171 16.82 47.34 1.23
C PRO A 171 16.90 45.81 1.24
N GLY A 172 18.11 45.26 1.45
CA GLY A 172 18.34 43.81 1.37
C GLY A 172 18.16 43.21 -0.04
N GLY A 173 18.07 44.07 -1.06
CA GLY A 173 17.99 43.71 -2.48
C GLY A 173 19.17 44.27 -3.27
N PRO A 174 19.06 44.35 -4.60
CA PRO A 174 20.11 44.91 -5.42
C PRO A 174 20.30 46.41 -5.16
N SER A 175 21.57 46.81 -5.22
CA SER A 175 22.01 48.19 -5.31
C SER A 175 22.99 48.27 -6.47
N GLY A 176 22.54 48.70 -7.65
CA GLY A 176 23.38 48.65 -8.85
C GLY A 176 22.77 49.29 -10.08
N PHE A 177 23.65 49.56 -11.05
CA PHE A 177 23.30 50.10 -12.36
C PHE A 177 22.90 49.00 -13.33
N TYR A 178 21.82 49.22 -14.07
CA TYR A 178 21.29 48.34 -15.09
C TYR A 178 21.19 49.13 -16.40
N SER A 179 21.77 48.60 -17.48
CA SER A 179 21.77 49.29 -18.77
C SER A 179 20.39 49.31 -19.41
N GLY A 180 20.09 50.40 -20.12
CA GLY A 180 18.84 50.59 -20.85
C GLY A 180 17.71 51.26 -20.06
N LEU A 181 16.74 51.79 -20.81
CA LEU A 181 15.60 52.54 -20.28
C LEU A 181 14.40 51.62 -19.95
N ALA A 182 14.67 50.48 -19.32
CA ALA A 182 13.62 49.51 -19.01
C ALA A 182 12.67 50.03 -17.91
N THR A 183 11.41 49.63 -17.97
CA THR A 183 10.43 49.87 -16.90
C THR A 183 10.41 48.76 -15.85
N SER A 184 11.22 47.71 -16.05
CA SER A 184 11.37 46.60 -15.12
C SER A 184 12.69 45.88 -15.30
N PHE A 185 13.25 45.32 -14.22
CA PHE A 185 14.41 44.43 -14.24
C PHE A 185 14.16 43.18 -13.41
N VAL A 186 14.58 42.03 -13.93
CA VAL A 186 14.61 40.78 -13.17
C VAL A 186 15.95 40.70 -12.45
N VAL A 187 15.92 40.63 -11.13
CA VAL A 187 17.11 40.51 -10.29
C VAL A 187 16.88 39.44 -9.23
N GLY A 188 17.59 38.32 -9.34
CA GLY A 188 17.33 37.14 -8.53
C GLY A 188 15.94 36.58 -8.79
N SER A 189 15.19 36.28 -7.72
CA SER A 189 13.80 35.78 -7.79
C SER A 189 12.73 36.88 -7.90
N TYR A 190 13.14 38.16 -7.98
CA TYR A 190 12.23 39.30 -8.03
C TYR A 190 12.30 40.00 -9.38
N THR A 191 11.14 40.43 -9.87
CA THR A 191 11.04 41.44 -10.93
C THR A 191 10.72 42.77 -10.28
N TYR A 192 11.62 43.73 -10.41
CA TYR A 192 11.45 45.10 -9.93
C TYR A 192 10.84 45.93 -11.04
N PHE A 193 9.96 46.85 -10.68
CA PHE A 193 9.24 47.71 -11.60
C PHE A 193 9.40 49.17 -11.18
N ARG A 194 9.57 50.02 -12.20
CA ARG A 194 9.52 51.46 -12.02
C ARG A 194 8.08 51.88 -11.73
N GLY A 195 7.89 52.55 -10.59
CA GLY A 195 6.62 53.10 -10.14
C GLY A 195 6.40 54.53 -10.63
N SER A 196 5.69 55.31 -9.82
CA SER A 196 5.35 56.70 -10.13
C SER A 196 6.60 57.57 -10.04
N GLN A 197 6.72 58.56 -10.92
CA GLN A 197 7.78 59.55 -10.81
C GLN A 197 7.59 60.39 -9.54
N ARG A 198 8.67 60.61 -8.79
CA ARG A 198 8.68 61.40 -7.55
C ARG A 198 9.52 62.66 -7.69
N ASP A 199 10.60 62.57 -8.46
CA ASP A 199 11.47 63.69 -8.82
C ASP A 199 12.02 63.45 -10.24
N GLN A 200 12.76 64.42 -10.81
CA GLN A 200 13.24 64.43 -12.19
C GLN A 200 13.71 63.05 -12.69
N ILE A 201 14.61 62.43 -11.95
CA ILE A 201 15.17 61.11 -12.30
C ILE A 201 14.77 60.01 -11.32
N LEU A 202 14.02 60.32 -10.27
CA LEU A 202 13.69 59.39 -9.19
C LEU A 202 12.23 58.95 -9.27
N TYR A 203 12.04 57.65 -9.18
CA TYR A 203 10.74 57.00 -9.24
C TYR A 203 10.57 56.13 -7.99
N GLY A 204 9.32 55.95 -7.56
CA GLY A 204 9.01 54.86 -6.66
C GLY A 204 9.30 53.52 -7.32
N ILE A 205 9.38 52.48 -6.51
CA ILE A 205 9.74 51.13 -6.93
C ILE A 205 8.86 50.13 -6.20
N TYR A 206 8.46 49.09 -6.91
CA TYR A 206 7.87 47.91 -6.31
C TYR A 206 8.48 46.67 -6.94
N ARG A 207 8.37 45.53 -6.30
CA ARG A 207 8.83 44.26 -6.85
C ARG A 207 7.76 43.20 -6.76
N THR A 208 7.85 42.22 -7.63
CA THR A 208 7.06 41.00 -7.53
C THR A 208 7.96 39.79 -7.54
N SER A 209 7.56 38.74 -6.84
CA SER A 209 8.15 37.40 -6.97
C SER A 209 7.06 36.39 -7.25
N THR A 210 7.43 35.26 -7.84
CA THR A 210 6.55 34.10 -7.94
C THR A 210 6.69 33.29 -6.66
N GLN A 211 5.59 33.09 -5.95
CA GLN A 211 5.51 32.17 -4.83
C GLN A 211 4.76 30.92 -5.27
N THR A 212 5.32 29.76 -4.92
CA THR A 212 4.72 28.46 -5.21
C THR A 212 4.25 27.83 -3.91
N THR A 213 2.97 27.47 -3.84
CA THR A 213 2.38 26.75 -2.70
C THR A 213 2.17 25.30 -3.11
N PRO A 214 2.75 24.32 -2.40
CA PRO A 214 2.56 22.91 -2.71
C PRO A 214 1.13 22.47 -2.38
N THR A 215 0.60 21.53 -3.16
CA THR A 215 -0.68 20.86 -2.91
C THR A 215 -0.46 19.35 -2.84
N THR A 216 -1.24 18.67 -2.02
CA THR A 216 -1.12 17.22 -1.83
C THR A 216 -1.87 16.45 -2.91
N GLY A 217 -1.26 15.38 -3.40
CA GLY A 217 -1.96 14.41 -4.23
C GLY A 217 -3.03 13.66 -3.45
N GLY A 218 -4.05 13.17 -4.17
CA GLY A 218 -5.14 12.41 -3.59
C GLY A 218 -4.66 11.10 -2.98
N SER A 219 -5.27 10.67 -1.89
CA SER A 219 -4.99 9.36 -1.30
C SER A 219 -5.50 8.25 -2.20
N GLY A 220 -4.70 7.18 -2.38
CA GLY A 220 -5.13 5.98 -3.08
C GLY A 220 -6.24 5.23 -2.33
N GLY A 221 -7.00 4.41 -3.03
CA GLY A 221 -8.05 3.57 -2.45
C GLY A 221 -7.48 2.33 -1.78
N ARG A 222 -8.18 1.79 -0.77
CA ARG A 222 -7.86 0.47 -0.20
C ARG A 222 -8.16 -0.65 -1.19
N GLY A 223 -7.37 -1.73 -1.16
CA GLY A 223 -7.65 -2.96 -1.90
C GLY A 223 -8.78 -3.77 -1.29
N GLN A 224 -9.37 -4.66 -2.08
CA GLN A 224 -10.42 -5.58 -1.63
C GLN A 224 -9.87 -6.67 -0.70
N GLY A 225 -10.59 -6.98 0.38
CA GLY A 225 -10.13 -7.89 1.40
C GLY A 225 -11.21 -8.39 2.35
N ALA A 226 -10.80 -9.24 3.29
CA ALA A 226 -11.67 -9.70 4.37
C ALA A 226 -12.20 -8.55 5.24
N ASP A 227 -11.48 -7.44 5.24
CA ASP A 227 -11.74 -6.20 5.95
C ASP A 227 -12.60 -5.20 5.14
N GLY A 228 -12.99 -5.50 3.90
CA GLY A 228 -13.91 -4.67 3.11
C GLY A 228 -13.71 -4.69 1.59
N ALA A 229 -14.59 -3.97 0.90
CA ALA A 229 -14.52 -3.82 -0.55
C ALA A 229 -13.34 -2.92 -0.99
N ALA A 230 -12.91 -3.08 -2.25
CA ALA A 230 -12.00 -2.11 -2.86
C ALA A 230 -12.66 -0.73 -2.91
N ALA A 231 -11.85 0.31 -2.69
CA ALA A 231 -12.29 1.69 -2.78
C ALA A 231 -11.61 2.42 -3.93
N ALA A 232 -12.28 3.44 -4.47
CA ALA A 232 -11.65 4.40 -5.36
C ALA A 232 -10.63 5.28 -4.59
N GLY A 233 -9.67 5.84 -5.31
CA GLY A 233 -8.83 6.90 -4.76
C GLY A 233 -9.58 8.23 -4.67
N SER A 234 -9.10 9.11 -3.81
CA SER A 234 -9.64 10.46 -3.62
C SER A 234 -8.99 11.46 -4.60
N ALA A 235 -9.68 12.57 -4.85
CA ALA A 235 -9.11 13.67 -5.62
C ALA A 235 -7.95 14.34 -4.87
N GLY A 236 -6.96 14.84 -5.62
CA GLY A 236 -5.90 15.70 -5.07
C GLY A 236 -6.32 17.16 -4.96
N GLY A 237 -5.44 17.98 -4.38
CA GLY A 237 -5.59 19.44 -4.41
C GLY A 237 -5.39 20.03 -5.82
N THR A 238 -5.45 21.36 -5.93
CA THR A 238 -5.25 22.06 -7.20
C THR A 238 -3.93 21.67 -7.85
N ASN A 239 -3.97 21.29 -9.14
CA ASN A 239 -2.83 20.81 -9.94
C ASN A 239 -2.15 19.55 -9.38
N ALA A 240 -2.77 18.87 -8.41
CA ALA A 240 -2.32 17.58 -7.92
C ALA A 240 -3.13 16.46 -8.59
N GLY A 241 -2.53 15.28 -8.67
CA GLY A 241 -3.19 14.10 -9.23
C GLY A 241 -4.16 13.45 -8.24
N ALA A 242 -5.17 12.75 -8.76
CA ALA A 242 -6.03 11.88 -7.97
C ALA A 242 -5.30 10.58 -7.56
N GLY A 243 -5.70 10.00 -6.42
CA GLY A 243 -5.23 8.68 -6.02
C GLY A 243 -5.80 7.57 -6.92
N GLY A 244 -5.04 6.48 -7.09
CA GLY A 244 -5.50 5.30 -7.82
C GLY A 244 -6.53 4.51 -7.01
N ALA A 245 -7.39 3.75 -7.70
CA ALA A 245 -8.30 2.80 -7.05
C ALA A 245 -7.54 1.59 -6.48
N GLY A 246 -8.06 0.99 -5.41
CA GLY A 246 -7.58 -0.30 -4.94
C GLY A 246 -7.96 -1.44 -5.87
N GLY A 247 -7.15 -2.50 -5.87
CA GLY A 247 -7.35 -3.68 -6.69
C GLY A 247 -8.44 -4.60 -6.12
N PRO A 248 -9.15 -5.35 -6.97
CA PRO A 248 -9.97 -6.48 -6.52
C PRO A 248 -9.09 -7.62 -5.98
N TRP A 249 -9.72 -8.68 -5.47
CA TRP A 249 -9.03 -9.86 -4.93
C TRP A 249 -7.87 -10.33 -5.82
N GLY A 250 -6.66 -10.31 -5.26
CA GLY A 250 -5.46 -10.83 -5.91
C GLY A 250 -4.84 -9.92 -6.97
N ALA A 251 -5.46 -8.78 -7.30
CA ALA A 251 -4.97 -7.83 -8.28
C ALA A 251 -4.25 -6.65 -7.61
N SER A 252 -3.31 -6.05 -8.34
CA SER A 252 -2.65 -4.82 -7.91
C SER A 252 -3.61 -3.63 -7.92
N GLY A 253 -3.35 -2.64 -7.07
CA GLY A 253 -4.01 -1.35 -7.14
C GLY A 253 -3.61 -0.55 -8.39
N ALA A 254 -4.45 0.40 -8.78
CA ALA A 254 -4.14 1.33 -9.86
C ALA A 254 -3.08 2.36 -9.41
N VAL A 255 -2.29 2.83 -10.37
CA VAL A 255 -1.33 3.94 -10.18
C VAL A 255 -2.11 5.24 -9.91
N GLY A 256 -1.59 6.09 -9.02
CA GLY A 256 -2.13 7.45 -8.85
C GLY A 256 -1.88 8.30 -10.09
N SER A 257 -2.81 9.19 -10.43
CA SER A 257 -2.61 10.12 -11.53
C SER A 257 -1.47 11.11 -11.20
N ALA A 258 -0.77 11.57 -12.22
CA ALA A 258 0.22 12.62 -12.07
C ALA A 258 -0.45 13.98 -11.77
N GLY A 259 0.22 14.79 -10.96
CA GLY A 259 0.00 16.24 -10.88
C GLY A 259 1.19 16.94 -11.54
N ASN A 260 1.79 17.90 -10.83
CA ASN A 260 3.10 18.44 -11.20
C ASN A 260 4.24 17.41 -11.00
N SER A 261 4.00 16.40 -10.15
CA SER A 261 4.85 15.22 -9.98
C SER A 261 4.14 13.95 -10.41
N ALA A 262 4.89 12.88 -10.69
CA ALA A 262 4.32 11.56 -10.96
C ALA A 262 3.54 11.03 -9.75
N GLY A 263 2.46 10.28 -10.00
CA GLY A 263 1.77 9.52 -8.97
C GLY A 263 2.51 8.23 -8.61
N ALA A 264 2.24 7.70 -7.43
CA ALA A 264 2.82 6.45 -6.97
C ALA A 264 2.15 5.24 -7.64
N ALA A 265 2.91 4.15 -7.80
CA ALA A 265 2.36 2.88 -8.25
C ALA A 265 1.37 2.30 -7.21
N GLY A 266 0.39 1.53 -7.67
CA GLY A 266 -0.44 0.75 -6.75
C GLY A 266 0.35 -0.39 -6.10
N GLY A 267 -0.08 -0.79 -4.91
CA GLY A 267 0.44 -1.94 -4.20
C GLY A 267 0.09 -3.23 -4.94
N LEU A 268 0.92 -4.24 -4.76
CA LEU A 268 0.66 -5.57 -5.34
C LEU A 268 -0.52 -6.24 -4.66
N GLY A 269 -1.26 -7.04 -5.42
CA GLY A 269 -2.15 -8.04 -4.85
C GLY A 269 -1.36 -9.10 -4.09
N GLY A 270 -2.01 -9.68 -3.07
CA GLY A 270 -1.48 -10.77 -2.28
C GLY A 270 -1.37 -12.08 -3.08
N VAL A 271 -0.72 -13.05 -2.45
CA VAL A 271 -0.48 -14.39 -2.97
C VAL A 271 -1.60 -15.32 -2.49
N ALA A 272 -2.20 -16.05 -3.43
CA ALA A 272 -3.18 -17.08 -3.08
C ALA A 272 -2.51 -18.25 -2.37
N TYR A 273 -1.42 -18.77 -2.95
CA TYR A 273 -0.53 -19.77 -2.34
C TYR A 273 0.83 -19.84 -3.04
N SER A 274 1.82 -20.46 -2.41
CA SER A 274 3.08 -20.83 -3.05
C SER A 274 3.10 -22.30 -3.51
N SER A 275 3.47 -22.53 -4.78
CA SER A 275 3.67 -23.84 -5.41
C SER A 275 4.88 -24.62 -4.85
N ALA A 276 5.83 -23.91 -4.24
CA ALA A 276 6.92 -24.52 -3.49
C ALA A 276 6.41 -25.22 -2.21
N SER A 277 5.32 -24.73 -1.65
CA SER A 277 4.74 -25.13 -0.36
C SER A 277 3.47 -25.97 -0.49
N VAL A 278 2.79 -25.89 -1.62
CA VAL A 278 1.47 -26.49 -1.84
C VAL A 278 1.44 -27.32 -3.13
N THR A 279 0.89 -28.52 -3.02
CA THR A 279 0.37 -29.30 -4.15
C THR A 279 -1.14 -29.06 -4.21
N MET A 280 -1.60 -28.30 -5.21
CA MET A 280 -3.00 -27.85 -5.31
C MET A 280 -3.79 -28.73 -6.27
N ASN A 281 -4.84 -29.37 -5.76
CA ASN A 281 -5.90 -30.03 -6.52
C ASN A 281 -7.13 -29.12 -6.49
N ASN A 282 -7.34 -28.34 -7.55
CA ASN A 282 -8.37 -27.31 -7.58
C ASN A 282 -9.60 -27.72 -8.41
N SER A 283 -10.75 -27.77 -7.75
CA SER A 283 -12.09 -27.83 -8.37
C SER A 283 -12.96 -26.61 -8.01
N GLY A 284 -12.42 -25.68 -7.21
CA GLY A 284 -13.06 -24.43 -6.81
C GLY A 284 -12.45 -23.19 -7.48
N THR A 285 -12.55 -22.04 -6.79
CA THR A 285 -12.05 -20.74 -7.28
C THR A 285 -10.74 -20.36 -6.58
N VAL A 286 -9.78 -19.85 -7.35
CA VAL A 286 -8.54 -19.25 -6.86
C VAL A 286 -8.39 -17.84 -7.44
N GLN A 287 -8.22 -16.82 -6.60
CA GLN A 287 -8.00 -15.43 -6.99
C GLN A 287 -6.74 -14.88 -6.29
N GLY A 288 -5.73 -14.51 -7.07
CA GLY A 288 -4.45 -14.04 -6.54
C GLY A 288 -3.27 -14.74 -7.17
N ARG A 289 -2.09 -14.21 -6.90
CA ARG A 289 -0.86 -14.70 -7.51
C ARG A 289 -0.51 -16.07 -6.94
N VAL A 290 -0.03 -16.97 -7.79
CA VAL A 290 0.62 -18.21 -7.38
C VAL A 290 2.10 -18.02 -7.62
N ILE A 291 2.92 -18.30 -6.60
CA ILE A 291 4.38 -18.08 -6.65
C ILE A 291 5.17 -19.37 -6.45
#